data_AF-A0A521S7M5-F1
#
_entry.id   AF-A0A521S7M5-F1
#
_cell.length_a   1.000
_cell.length_b   1.000
_cell.length_c   1.000
_cell.angle_alpha   90.00
_cell.angle_beta   90.00
_cell.angle_gamma   90.00
#
_symmetry.space_group_name_H-M   'P 1'
#
loop_
_entity.id
_entity.type
_entity.pdbx_description
1 polymer ?
#
loop_
_entity_poly.entity_id
_entity_poly.type
_entity_poly.pdbx_seq_one_letter_code
_entity_poly.pdbx_strand_id
1 'polypeptide(L)'
;RLLITVPLPAVVFSGIVILGLLSSIISAIIAALLLVEFINVLRLHRQAEINLTIIACFAIGFGAALTPLGEPLSTITVSKLSGAPHYATFFYLMKLLGLYIVVAVVLLGVVGIFLVRPSPEDVEEPLSGEAEEGGIGGVFMRAFKVYVFVMALIFLGAGFKPLIDMYLVNISSIVLFWANTVSAILDNATLTAAEIGPALSEDQIKSALLGLLISGGMLIPGNIPNIIAAHSLHIKSTEWARLGVPLGFALMLITMVLLIFRLV
;
A
#
# COMPACT_ATOMS: atom_id res chain seq x y z
N ARG A 1 -5.14 21.29 -20.39
CA ARG A 1 -4.33 21.20 -21.65
C ARG A 1 -3.69 19.82 -21.87
N LEU A 2 -3.39 19.02 -20.83
CA LEU A 2 -2.82 17.67 -20.98
C LEU A 2 -3.78 16.64 -21.62
N LEU A 3 -5.08 16.72 -21.30
CA LEU A 3 -6.14 15.86 -21.86
C LEU A 3 -6.46 16.11 -23.35
N ILE A 4 -5.84 17.13 -23.97
CA ILE A 4 -6.05 17.46 -25.39
C ILE A 4 -5.12 16.62 -26.28
N THR A 5 -4.00 16.12 -25.75
CA THR A 5 -2.98 15.40 -26.53
C THR A 5 -2.86 13.92 -26.17
N VAL A 6 -3.31 13.52 -24.96
CA VAL A 6 -3.20 12.13 -24.46
C VAL A 6 -4.57 11.65 -23.96
N PRO A 7 -5.03 10.45 -24.37
CA PRO A 7 -6.33 9.94 -23.93
C PRO A 7 -6.32 9.63 -22.43
N LEU A 8 -7.42 9.98 -21.73
CA LEU A 8 -7.57 9.78 -20.29
C LEU A 8 -7.21 8.35 -19.82
N PRO A 9 -7.62 7.26 -20.51
CA PRO A 9 -7.17 5.90 -20.19
C PRO A 9 -5.65 5.73 -20.08
N ALA A 10 -4.89 6.32 -21.00
CA ALA A 10 -3.43 6.22 -20.99
C ALA A 10 -2.85 7.03 -19.82
N VAL A 11 -3.42 8.18 -19.51
CA VAL A 11 -3.00 9.01 -18.37
C VAL A 11 -3.26 8.27 -17.05
N VAL A 12 -4.45 7.69 -16.89
CA VAL A 12 -4.82 6.88 -15.71
C VAL A 12 -3.90 5.68 -15.54
N PHE A 13 -3.72 4.87 -16.60
CA PHE A 13 -2.85 3.70 -16.58
C PHE A 13 -1.41 4.08 -16.20
N SER A 14 -0.86 5.09 -16.89
CA SER A 14 0.51 5.54 -16.65
C SER A 14 0.68 6.11 -15.25
N GLY A 15 -0.27 6.90 -14.74
CA GLY A 15 -0.25 7.44 -13.39
C GLY A 15 -0.20 6.34 -12.33
N ILE A 16 -1.08 5.34 -12.43
CA ILE A 16 -1.12 4.21 -11.48
C ILE A 16 0.19 3.42 -11.51
N VAL A 17 0.68 3.04 -12.70
CA VAL A 17 1.87 2.19 -12.83
C VAL A 17 3.13 2.94 -12.44
N ILE A 18 3.31 4.18 -12.89
CA ILE A 18 4.50 4.97 -12.60
C ILE A 18 4.55 5.32 -11.12
N LEU A 19 3.48 5.88 -10.55
CA LEU A 19 3.47 6.23 -9.11
C LEU A 19 3.59 4.97 -8.25
N GLY A 20 2.95 3.87 -8.67
CA GLY A 20 3.04 2.58 -8.02
C GLY A 20 4.47 2.08 -7.94
N LEU A 21 5.17 1.93 -9.05
CA LEU A 21 6.55 1.42 -9.05
C LEU A 21 7.57 2.42 -8.49
N LEU A 22 7.38 3.72 -8.73
CA LEU A 22 8.29 4.76 -8.26
C LEU A 22 8.27 4.91 -6.74
N SER A 23 7.17 4.54 -6.07
CA SER A 23 7.06 4.64 -4.60
C SER A 23 8.10 3.80 -3.87
N SER A 24 8.65 2.76 -4.51
CA SER A 24 9.76 1.96 -3.98
C SER A 24 11.07 2.74 -3.84
N ILE A 25 11.19 3.90 -4.51
CA ILE A 25 12.39 4.74 -4.52
C ILE A 25 12.17 6.00 -3.69
N ILE A 26 10.99 6.63 -3.83
CA ILE A 26 10.71 7.95 -3.24
C ILE A 26 9.89 7.91 -1.95
N SER A 27 9.47 6.73 -1.48
CA SER A 27 8.49 6.49 -0.41
C SER A 27 7.02 6.61 -0.80
N ALA A 28 6.18 5.87 -0.08
CA ALA A 28 4.72 5.90 -0.20
C ALA A 28 4.14 7.28 0.15
N ILE A 29 4.76 8.01 1.09
CA ILE A 29 4.32 9.35 1.51
C ILE A 29 4.44 10.32 0.34
N ILE A 30 5.63 10.39 -0.28
CA ILE A 30 5.86 11.32 -1.40
C ILE A 30 5.00 10.92 -2.60
N ALA A 31 4.90 9.62 -2.90
CA ALA A 31 4.06 9.13 -3.99
C ALA A 31 2.57 9.47 -3.78
N ALA A 32 2.04 9.37 -2.55
CA ALA A 32 0.66 9.73 -2.23
C ALA A 32 0.40 11.24 -2.38
N LEU A 33 1.35 12.10 -1.98
CA LEU A 33 1.23 13.55 -2.21
C LEU A 33 1.24 13.89 -3.71
N LEU A 34 2.11 13.24 -4.48
CA LEU A 34 2.12 13.39 -5.95
C LEU A 34 0.82 12.89 -6.58
N LEU A 35 0.23 11.81 -6.05
CA LEU A 35 -1.08 11.32 -6.49
C LEU A 35 -2.19 12.36 -6.24
N VAL A 36 -2.21 12.99 -5.06
CA VAL A 36 -3.19 14.04 -4.73
C VAL A 36 -3.09 15.19 -5.73
N GLU A 37 -1.89 15.69 -5.99
CA GLU A 37 -1.66 16.75 -7.00
C GLU A 37 -2.05 16.30 -8.40
N PHE A 38 -1.71 15.07 -8.77
CA PHE A 38 -2.08 14.48 -10.05
C PHE A 38 -3.61 14.45 -10.25
N ILE A 39 -4.35 14.06 -9.22
CA ILE A 39 -5.82 14.00 -9.24
C ILE A 39 -6.44 15.39 -9.36
N ASN A 40 -5.96 16.35 -8.57
CA ASN A 40 -6.43 17.74 -8.62
C ASN A 40 -6.22 18.38 -10.01
N VAL A 41 -5.14 17.99 -10.70
CA VAL A 41 -4.87 18.45 -12.08
C VAL A 41 -5.80 17.80 -13.11
N LEU A 42 -6.20 16.53 -12.90
CA LEU A 42 -7.08 15.81 -13.83
C LEU A 42 -8.53 16.31 -13.78
N ARG A 43 -8.98 16.88 -12.66
CA ARG A 43 -10.34 17.44 -12.48
C ARG A 43 -11.44 16.45 -12.89
N LEU A 44 -11.39 15.24 -12.34
CA LEU A 44 -12.37 14.19 -12.60
C LEU A 44 -13.63 14.44 -11.77
N HIS A 45 -14.80 14.00 -12.24
CA HIS A 45 -15.97 13.91 -11.35
C HIS A 45 -15.67 13.01 -10.13
N ARG A 46 -16.41 13.26 -9.05
CA ARG A 46 -16.15 12.69 -7.72
C ARG A 46 -15.98 11.16 -7.70
N GLN A 47 -16.79 10.42 -8.45
CA GLN A 47 -16.69 8.96 -8.44
C GLN A 47 -15.40 8.45 -9.11
N ALA A 48 -14.97 9.03 -10.23
CA ALA A 48 -13.69 8.69 -10.86
C ALA A 48 -12.49 9.11 -10.03
N GLU A 49 -12.55 10.27 -9.37
CA GLU A 49 -11.55 10.72 -8.41
C GLU A 49 -11.35 9.68 -7.30
N ILE A 50 -12.45 9.26 -6.65
CA ILE A 50 -12.40 8.24 -5.59
C ILE A 50 -11.85 6.92 -6.14
N ASN A 51 -12.34 6.45 -7.30
CA ASN A 51 -11.89 5.19 -7.88
C ASN A 51 -10.39 5.21 -8.23
N LEU A 52 -9.92 6.29 -8.86
CA LEU A 52 -8.52 6.48 -9.20
C LEU A 52 -7.65 6.52 -7.94
N THR A 53 -8.10 7.25 -6.91
CA THR A 53 -7.38 7.36 -5.64
C THR A 53 -7.16 5.98 -5.02
N ILE A 54 -8.23 5.19 -4.87
CA ILE A 54 -8.17 3.88 -4.22
C ILE A 54 -7.23 2.95 -5.00
N ILE A 55 -7.42 2.85 -6.33
CA ILE A 55 -6.61 1.96 -7.18
C ILE A 55 -5.13 2.37 -7.16
N ALA A 56 -4.85 3.67 -7.25
CA ALA A 56 -3.48 4.18 -7.20
C ALA A 56 -2.84 3.98 -5.82
N CYS A 57 -3.58 4.14 -4.71
CA CYS A 57 -3.05 3.88 -3.37
C CYS A 57 -2.73 2.39 -3.15
N PHE A 58 -3.52 1.46 -3.69
CA PHE A 58 -3.14 0.04 -3.75
C PHE A 58 -1.82 -0.14 -4.49
N ALA A 59 -1.67 0.45 -5.68
CA ALA A 59 -0.44 0.34 -6.46
C ALA A 59 0.77 0.95 -5.75
N ILE A 60 0.61 2.11 -5.10
CA ILE A 60 1.66 2.77 -4.31
C ILE A 60 2.07 1.90 -3.13
N GLY A 61 1.12 1.32 -2.39
CA GLY A 61 1.39 0.41 -1.28
C GLY A 61 2.18 -0.83 -1.74
N PHE A 62 1.76 -1.46 -2.85
CA PHE A 62 2.49 -2.59 -3.41
C PHE A 62 3.91 -2.23 -3.82
N GLY A 63 4.12 -1.15 -4.56
CA GLY A 63 5.47 -0.76 -4.97
C GLY A 63 6.35 -0.32 -3.80
N ALA A 64 5.79 0.35 -2.80
CA ALA A 64 6.55 0.81 -1.64
C ALA A 64 7.11 -0.37 -0.84
N ALA A 65 6.45 -1.52 -0.89
CA ALA A 65 6.94 -2.74 -0.23
C ALA A 65 8.22 -3.32 -0.86
N LEU A 66 8.60 -2.93 -2.09
CA LEU A 66 9.72 -3.53 -2.81
C LEU A 66 11.10 -3.21 -2.21
N THR A 67 11.23 -2.09 -1.50
CA THR A 67 12.48 -1.71 -0.84
C THR A 67 12.23 -1.11 0.54
N PRO A 68 13.19 -1.22 1.49
CA PRO A 68 13.09 -0.63 2.83
C PRO A 68 12.87 0.89 2.88
N LEU A 69 13.02 1.60 1.76
CA LEU A 69 12.80 3.05 1.68
C LEU A 69 11.33 3.40 1.45
N GLY A 70 10.55 2.45 0.92
CA GLY A 70 9.21 2.73 0.44
C GLY A 70 8.23 3.01 1.58
N GLU A 71 8.14 2.11 2.55
CA GLU A 71 7.22 2.25 3.68
C GLU A 71 7.67 1.51 4.96
N PRO A 72 7.11 1.83 6.14
CA PRO A 72 7.49 1.20 7.40
C PRO A 72 7.41 -0.33 7.42
N LEU A 73 6.40 -0.94 6.77
CA LEU A 73 6.28 -2.40 6.64
C LEU A 73 7.55 -3.01 6.03
N SER A 74 8.02 -2.44 4.92
CA SER A 74 9.21 -2.93 4.22
C SER A 74 10.48 -2.74 5.07
N THR A 75 10.60 -1.59 5.76
CA THR A 75 11.72 -1.27 6.65
C THR A 75 11.79 -2.26 7.82
N ILE A 76 10.66 -2.49 8.49
CA ILE A 76 10.55 -3.38 9.65
C ILE A 76 10.86 -4.82 9.25
N THR A 77 10.32 -5.26 8.11
CA THR A 77 10.55 -6.62 7.60
C THR A 77 12.04 -6.87 7.37
N VAL A 78 12.73 -5.99 6.63
CA VAL A 78 14.16 -6.15 6.36
C VAL A 78 14.98 -6.03 7.65
N SER A 79 14.61 -5.12 8.55
CA SER A 79 15.28 -4.98 9.85
C SER A 79 15.20 -6.26 10.68
N LYS A 80 14.01 -6.85 10.80
CA LYS A 80 13.78 -8.07 11.59
C LYS A 80 14.41 -9.32 10.99
N LEU A 81 14.51 -9.39 9.67
CA LEU A 81 15.05 -10.54 8.95
C LEU A 81 16.53 -10.38 8.58
N SER A 82 17.20 -9.31 9.03
CA SER A 82 18.60 -9.01 8.72
C SER A 82 19.61 -10.05 9.23
N GLY A 83 19.25 -10.79 10.29
CA GLY A 83 20.06 -11.86 10.86
C GLY A 83 19.77 -13.24 10.25
N ALA A 84 20.41 -14.27 10.81
CA ALA A 84 20.11 -15.65 10.46
C ALA A 84 18.62 -15.99 10.78
N PRO A 85 17.96 -16.83 9.96
CA PRO A 85 18.49 -17.55 8.79
C PRO A 85 18.35 -16.79 7.45
N HIS A 86 17.68 -15.63 7.41
CA HIS A 86 17.25 -14.99 6.15
C HIS A 86 18.26 -14.01 5.57
N TYR A 87 19.08 -13.36 6.41
CA TYR A 87 20.08 -12.37 6.00
C TYR A 87 19.50 -11.31 5.04
N ALA A 88 18.33 -10.78 5.38
CA ALA A 88 17.60 -9.84 4.54
C ALA A 88 18.42 -8.58 4.32
N THR A 89 18.69 -8.29 3.05
CA THR A 89 19.38 -7.10 2.56
C THR A 89 18.39 -6.15 1.89
N PHE A 90 18.88 -5.01 1.41
CA PHE A 90 18.07 -3.97 0.76
C PHE A 90 17.13 -4.50 -0.33
N PHE A 91 17.59 -5.45 -1.16
CA PHE A 91 16.79 -6.01 -2.27
C PHE A 91 16.06 -7.31 -1.92
N TYR A 92 16.00 -7.69 -0.64
CA TYR A 92 15.36 -8.94 -0.21
C TYR A 92 13.89 -8.99 -0.64
N LEU A 93 13.12 -7.94 -0.34
CA LEU A 93 11.69 -7.88 -0.67
C LEU A 93 11.44 -7.82 -2.18
N MET A 94 12.29 -7.14 -2.92
CA MET A 94 12.25 -7.14 -4.39
C MET A 94 12.43 -8.55 -4.97
N LYS A 95 13.33 -9.36 -4.40
CA LYS A 95 13.51 -10.76 -4.83
C LYS A 95 12.33 -11.64 -4.42
N LEU A 96 11.79 -11.41 -3.22
CA LEU A 96 10.73 -12.24 -2.65
C LEU A 96 9.35 -11.97 -3.26
N LEU A 97 9.02 -10.70 -3.49
CA LEU A 97 7.68 -10.22 -3.85
C LEU A 97 7.63 -9.52 -5.21
N GLY A 98 8.77 -9.23 -5.84
CA GLY A 98 8.87 -8.36 -7.00
C GLY A 98 7.94 -8.74 -8.15
N LEU A 99 7.89 -10.01 -8.52
CA LEU A 99 7.06 -10.47 -9.62
C LEU A 99 5.55 -10.34 -9.30
N TYR A 100 5.14 -10.70 -8.08
CA TYR A 100 3.76 -10.52 -7.62
C TYR A 100 3.34 -9.05 -7.64
N ILE A 101 4.19 -8.16 -7.10
CA ILE A 101 3.92 -6.73 -7.00
C ILE A 101 3.86 -6.08 -8.38
N VAL A 102 4.85 -6.32 -9.25
CA VAL A 102 4.89 -5.68 -10.57
C VAL A 102 3.68 -6.10 -11.40
N VAL A 103 3.32 -7.38 -11.38
CA VAL A 103 2.11 -7.88 -12.07
C VAL A 103 0.86 -7.24 -11.48
N ALA A 104 0.73 -7.19 -10.15
CA ALA A 104 -0.41 -6.57 -9.50
C ALA A 104 -0.54 -5.07 -9.84
N VAL A 105 0.55 -4.30 -9.82
CA VAL A 105 0.56 -2.88 -10.18
C VAL A 105 0.14 -2.65 -11.62
N VAL A 106 0.63 -3.47 -12.56
CA VAL A 106 0.22 -3.39 -13.97
C VAL A 106 -1.26 -3.73 -14.14
N LEU A 107 -1.75 -4.79 -13.48
CA LEU A 107 -3.16 -5.18 -13.50
C LEU A 107 -4.06 -4.08 -12.91
N LEU A 108 -3.65 -3.45 -11.81
CA LEU A 108 -4.36 -2.30 -11.23
C LEU A 108 -4.41 -1.12 -12.20
N GLY A 109 -3.33 -0.86 -12.95
CA GLY A 109 -3.33 0.13 -14.02
C GLY A 109 -4.39 -0.18 -15.08
N VAL A 110 -4.50 -1.44 -15.51
CA VAL A 110 -5.52 -1.90 -16.46
C VAL A 110 -6.93 -1.75 -15.87
N VAL A 111 -7.15 -2.16 -14.62
CA VAL A 111 -8.42 -2.00 -13.91
C VAL A 111 -8.82 -0.52 -13.80
N GLY A 112 -7.85 0.37 -13.56
CA GLY A 112 -8.03 1.81 -13.52
C GLY A 112 -8.65 2.37 -14.80
N ILE A 113 -8.24 1.88 -15.97
CA ILE A 113 -8.82 2.29 -17.25
C ILE A 113 -10.33 2.07 -17.30
N PHE A 114 -10.82 0.95 -16.75
CA PHE A 114 -12.23 0.58 -16.84
C PHE A 114 -13.10 1.24 -15.77
N LEU A 115 -12.53 1.50 -14.59
CA LEU A 115 -13.24 2.05 -13.42
C LEU A 115 -13.17 3.58 -13.33
N VAL A 116 -12.26 4.22 -14.07
CA VAL A 116 -12.13 5.68 -14.17
C VAL A 116 -12.70 6.11 -15.53
N ARG A 117 -14.03 6.22 -15.62
CA ARG A 117 -14.73 6.61 -16.86
C ARG A 117 -15.14 8.08 -16.81
N PRO A 118 -14.96 8.88 -17.86
CA PRO A 118 -15.46 10.25 -17.89
C PRO A 118 -17.00 10.28 -17.79
N SER A 119 -17.53 11.26 -17.07
CA SER A 119 -18.98 11.52 -16.94
C SER A 119 -19.34 12.77 -17.76
N PRO A 120 -20.54 12.88 -18.37
CA PRO A 120 -20.94 14.06 -19.15
C PRO A 120 -20.93 15.39 -18.36
N GLU A 121 -20.82 15.31 -17.03
CA GLU A 121 -20.79 16.43 -16.08
C GLU A 121 -19.36 16.90 -15.73
N ASP A 122 -18.32 16.47 -16.46
CA ASP A 122 -16.90 16.81 -16.20
C ASP A 122 -16.54 18.31 -16.46
N VAL A 123 -17.52 19.23 -16.43
CA VAL A 123 -17.32 20.69 -16.54
C VAL A 123 -18.10 21.39 -15.42
N GLU A 124 -17.35 22.11 -14.56
CA GLU A 124 -17.76 22.95 -13.40
C GLU A 124 -17.92 22.19 -12.05
N GLU A 125 -17.37 22.56 -10.89
CA GLU A 125 -16.86 23.82 -10.30
C GLU A 125 -15.61 23.56 -9.41
N PRO A 126 -14.84 24.59 -8.99
CA PRO A 126 -13.67 24.41 -8.13
C PRO A 126 -14.06 24.19 -6.66
N LEU A 127 -13.66 23.05 -6.07
CA LEU A 127 -13.60 22.92 -4.62
C LEU A 127 -12.30 23.56 -4.13
N SER A 128 -12.42 24.75 -3.54
CA SER A 128 -11.35 25.41 -2.81
C SER A 128 -11.03 24.61 -1.54
N GLY A 129 -9.94 23.84 -1.58
CA GLY A 129 -9.30 23.30 -0.39
C GLY A 129 -8.39 24.36 0.23
N GLU A 130 -8.57 24.61 1.53
CA GLU A 130 -7.64 25.44 2.30
C GLU A 130 -6.26 24.79 2.32
N ALA A 131 -5.25 25.53 1.86
CA ALA A 131 -3.86 25.13 1.98
C ALA A 131 -3.42 25.35 3.44
N GLU A 132 -3.20 24.26 4.19
CA GLU A 132 -2.40 24.35 5.41
C GLU A 132 -0.94 24.60 5.02
N GLU A 133 -0.46 25.82 5.31
CA GLU A 133 0.95 26.19 5.23
C GLU A 133 1.77 25.39 6.25
N GLY A 134 2.37 24.29 5.80
CA GLY A 134 3.27 23.47 6.61
C GLY A 134 4.68 24.05 6.66
N GLY A 135 4.98 24.89 7.65
CA GLY A 135 6.34 25.37 7.92
C GLY A 135 7.35 24.26 8.25
N ILE A 136 8.65 24.53 8.06
CA ILE A 136 9.79 23.60 8.22
C ILE A 136 9.78 22.87 9.59
N GLY A 137 9.30 23.52 10.65
CA GLY A 137 9.15 22.90 11.99
C GLY A 137 8.12 21.77 12.05
N GLY A 138 7.06 21.83 11.24
CA GLY A 138 6.06 20.77 11.13
C GLY A 138 6.57 19.53 10.40
N VAL A 139 7.57 19.68 9.52
CA VAL A 139 8.24 18.55 8.85
C VAL A 139 9.12 17.79 9.85
N PHE A 140 9.92 18.50 10.65
CA PHE A 140 10.80 17.86 11.64
C PHE A 140 9.99 17.13 12.73
N MET A 141 8.91 17.74 13.23
CA MET A 141 8.06 17.10 14.24
C MET A 141 7.34 15.87 13.69
N ARG A 142 6.91 15.89 12.42
CA ARG A 142 6.33 14.71 11.75
C ARG A 142 7.37 13.60 11.58
N ALA A 143 8.58 13.93 11.12
CA ALA A 143 9.66 12.95 10.99
C ALA A 143 10.04 12.33 12.36
N PHE A 144 10.10 13.14 13.43
CA PHE A 144 10.33 12.65 14.78
C PHE A 144 9.21 11.72 15.27
N LYS A 145 7.94 12.08 15.05
CA LYS A 145 6.80 11.22 15.38
C LYS A 145 6.85 9.89 14.63
N VAL A 146 7.20 9.91 13.35
CA VAL A 146 7.40 8.69 12.54
C VAL A 146 8.56 7.86 13.12
N TYR A 147 9.68 8.48 13.49
CA TYR A 147 10.81 7.77 14.11
C TYR A 147 10.43 7.11 15.43
N VAL A 148 9.76 7.83 16.34
CA VAL A 148 9.29 7.29 17.63
C VAL A 148 8.29 6.17 17.41
N PHE A 149 7.38 6.32 16.44
CA PHE A 149 6.43 5.28 16.07
C PHE A 149 7.13 4.01 15.56
N VAL A 150 8.07 4.15 14.62
CA VAL A 150 8.88 3.02 14.12
C VAL A 150 9.67 2.36 15.24
N MET A 151 10.29 3.14 16.13
CA MET A 151 11.01 2.63 17.30
C MET A 151 10.08 1.83 18.24
N ALA A 152 8.89 2.37 18.54
CA ALA A 152 7.90 1.69 19.36
C ALA A 152 7.43 0.38 18.72
N LEU A 153 7.20 0.36 17.40
CA LEU A 153 6.86 -0.86 16.66
C LEU A 153 7.98 -1.90 16.71
N ILE A 154 9.24 -1.49 16.59
CA ILE A 154 10.40 -2.40 16.72
C ILE A 154 10.43 -3.05 18.11
N PHE A 155 10.24 -2.26 19.17
CA PHE A 155 10.18 -2.77 20.54
C PHE A 155 8.95 -3.65 20.80
N LEU A 156 7.80 -3.28 20.25
CA LEU A 156 6.57 -4.07 20.32
C LEU A 156 6.78 -5.43 19.68
N GLY A 157 7.44 -5.48 18.51
CA GLY A 157 7.81 -6.72 17.86
C GLY A 157 8.81 -7.58 18.62
N ALA A 158 9.69 -6.97 19.42
CA ALA A 158 10.54 -7.70 20.35
C ALA A 158 9.72 -8.27 21.54
N GLY A 159 8.73 -7.51 22.03
CA GLY A 159 7.83 -7.94 23.11
C GLY A 159 6.90 -9.09 22.70
N PHE A 160 6.50 -9.16 21.43
CA PHE A 160 5.67 -10.26 20.90
C PHE A 160 6.44 -11.53 20.53
N LYS A 161 7.78 -11.52 20.59
CA LYS A 161 8.63 -12.68 20.23
C LYS A 161 8.18 -14.01 20.87
N PRO A 162 7.82 -14.09 22.17
CA PRO A 162 7.33 -15.34 22.77
C PRO A 162 5.99 -15.82 22.18
N LEU A 163 5.15 -14.89 21.71
CA LEU A 163 3.83 -15.17 21.14
C LEU A 163 3.95 -15.64 19.67
N ILE A 164 4.88 -15.03 18.91
CA ILE A 164 5.25 -15.45 17.55
C ILE A 164 5.77 -16.89 17.58
N ASP A 165 6.74 -17.17 18.46
CA ASP A 165 7.42 -18.46 18.51
C ASP A 165 6.49 -19.60 18.96
N MET A 166 5.51 -19.33 19.84
CA MET A 166 4.53 -20.34 20.27
C MET A 166 3.40 -20.58 19.25
N TYR A 167 2.85 -19.52 18.65
CA TYR A 167 1.57 -19.63 17.92
C TYR A 167 1.70 -19.48 16.41
N LEU A 168 2.59 -18.63 15.88
CA LEU A 168 2.65 -18.35 14.43
C LEU A 168 3.47 -19.39 13.65
N VAL A 169 4.51 -19.98 14.27
CA VAL A 169 5.39 -20.96 13.59
C VAL A 169 4.60 -22.20 13.11
N ASN A 170 3.59 -22.62 13.88
CA ASN A 170 2.76 -23.79 13.57
C ASN A 170 1.60 -23.48 12.61
N ILE A 171 1.39 -22.22 12.24
CA ILE A 171 0.30 -21.81 11.35
C ILE A 171 0.77 -21.90 9.90
N SER A 172 -0.02 -22.58 9.06
CA SER A 172 0.27 -22.70 7.63
C SER A 172 0.28 -21.33 6.93
N SER A 173 1.11 -21.19 5.88
CA SER A 173 1.25 -19.93 5.12
C SER A 173 -0.08 -19.40 4.58
N ILE A 174 -1.00 -20.29 4.18
CA ILE A 174 -2.32 -19.91 3.67
C ILE A 174 -3.22 -19.32 4.77
N VAL A 175 -3.11 -19.82 6.00
CA VAL A 175 -3.87 -19.28 7.13
C VAL A 175 -3.31 -17.92 7.53
N LEU A 176 -1.98 -17.74 7.53
CA LEU A 176 -1.37 -16.42 7.74
C LEU A 176 -1.83 -15.40 6.70
N PHE A 177 -1.84 -15.79 5.43
CA PHE A 177 -2.31 -14.93 4.33
C PHE A 177 -3.73 -14.41 4.59
N TRP A 178 -4.67 -15.29 4.96
CA TRP A 178 -6.06 -14.89 5.22
C TRP A 178 -6.28 -14.19 6.56
N ALA A 179 -5.57 -14.60 7.62
CA ALA A 179 -5.62 -13.94 8.91
C ALA A 179 -5.25 -12.45 8.79
N ASN A 180 -4.35 -12.14 7.86
CA ASN A 180 -3.87 -10.78 7.60
C ASN A 180 -4.91 -9.88 6.91
N THR A 181 -6.12 -10.37 6.64
CA THR A 181 -7.31 -9.53 6.36
C THR A 181 -7.59 -8.54 7.49
N VAL A 182 -7.16 -8.85 8.72
CA VAL A 182 -7.24 -7.92 9.87
C VAL A 182 -6.47 -6.61 9.60
N SER A 183 -5.47 -6.62 8.71
CA SER A 183 -4.75 -5.43 8.26
C SER A 183 -5.62 -4.44 7.47
N ALA A 184 -6.85 -4.80 7.10
CA ALA A 184 -7.80 -3.82 6.60
C ALA A 184 -8.16 -2.80 7.69
N ILE A 185 -8.26 -3.22 8.95
CA ILE A 185 -8.70 -2.36 10.06
C ILE A 185 -7.49 -1.86 10.87
N LEU A 186 -6.43 -2.66 10.96
CA LEU A 186 -5.19 -2.32 11.64
C LEU A 186 -4.11 -1.93 10.64
N ASP A 187 -3.22 -1.01 11.04
CA ASP A 187 -2.09 -0.59 10.21
C ASP A 187 -1.13 -1.75 9.93
N ASN A 188 -0.76 -1.92 8.65
CA ASN A 188 0.03 -3.06 8.18
C ASN A 188 1.44 -3.12 8.79
N ALA A 189 2.05 -1.98 9.13
CA ALA A 189 3.38 -1.92 9.74
C ALA A 189 3.33 -2.42 11.18
N THR A 190 2.22 -2.14 11.87
CA THR A 190 1.97 -2.65 13.21
C THR A 190 1.86 -4.18 13.23
N LEU A 191 1.09 -4.76 12.31
CA LEU A 191 0.97 -6.22 12.20
C LEU A 191 2.27 -6.87 11.72
N THR A 192 2.99 -6.24 10.79
CA THR A 192 4.33 -6.68 10.37
C THR A 192 5.28 -6.73 11.57
N ALA A 193 5.25 -5.70 12.41
CA ALA A 193 6.01 -5.68 13.64
C ALA A 193 5.56 -6.74 14.64
N ALA A 194 4.30 -7.15 14.66
CA ALA A 194 3.83 -8.21 15.56
C ALA A 194 4.10 -9.62 15.02
N GLU A 195 4.07 -9.83 13.71
CA GLU A 195 4.00 -11.17 13.10
C GLU A 195 5.31 -11.63 12.47
N ILE A 196 6.02 -10.74 11.78
CA ILE A 196 7.22 -11.13 11.04
C ILE A 196 8.37 -11.40 12.02
N GLY A 197 9.08 -12.50 11.81
CA GLY A 197 10.22 -12.88 12.63
C GLY A 197 11.07 -13.97 11.97
N PRO A 198 12.31 -14.18 12.45
CA PRO A 198 13.27 -15.11 11.86
C PRO A 198 12.90 -16.60 12.02
N ALA A 199 11.90 -16.92 12.85
CA ALA A 199 11.40 -18.27 13.01
C ALA A 199 10.44 -18.71 11.88
N LEU A 200 9.96 -17.76 11.07
CA LEU A 200 9.06 -18.05 9.96
C LEU A 200 9.82 -18.56 8.75
N SER A 201 9.25 -19.53 8.04
CA SER A 201 9.75 -19.92 6.72
C SER A 201 9.56 -18.81 5.68
N GLU A 202 10.34 -18.86 4.61
CA GLU A 202 10.22 -17.88 3.51
C GLU A 202 8.82 -17.88 2.88
N ASP A 203 8.17 -19.05 2.77
CA ASP A 203 6.79 -19.16 2.28
C ASP A 203 5.79 -18.49 3.24
N GLN A 204 5.96 -18.66 4.56
CA GLN A 204 5.12 -17.97 5.56
C GLN A 204 5.32 -16.45 5.51
N ILE A 205 6.56 -15.98 5.38
CA ILE A 205 6.88 -14.56 5.25
C ILE A 205 6.24 -13.99 3.98
N LYS A 206 6.43 -14.65 2.84
CA LYS A 206 5.83 -14.25 1.56
C LYS A 206 4.31 -14.15 1.65
N SER A 207 3.66 -15.17 2.17
CA SER A 207 2.20 -15.19 2.36
C SER A 207 1.72 -14.13 3.34
N ALA A 208 2.38 -13.97 4.48
CA ALA A 208 2.01 -12.94 5.47
C ALA A 208 2.10 -11.53 4.86
N LEU A 209 3.21 -11.21 4.18
CA LEU A 209 3.43 -9.90 3.56
C LEU A 209 2.42 -9.61 2.45
N LEU A 210 2.15 -10.57 1.56
CA LEU A 210 1.13 -10.40 0.52
C LEU A 210 -0.26 -10.16 1.13
N GLY A 211 -0.62 -10.90 2.18
CA GLY A 211 -1.87 -10.72 2.90
C GLY A 211 -1.99 -9.32 3.53
N LEU A 212 -0.92 -8.85 4.20
CA LEU A 212 -0.87 -7.51 4.82
C LEU A 212 -0.95 -6.39 3.78
N LEU A 213 -0.22 -6.51 2.67
CA LEU A 213 -0.18 -5.50 1.62
C LEU A 213 -1.53 -5.36 0.90
N ILE A 214 -2.15 -6.49 0.51
CA ILE A 214 -3.44 -6.46 -0.17
C ILE A 214 -4.52 -5.98 0.79
N SER A 215 -4.56 -6.52 2.01
CA SER A 215 -5.62 -6.18 2.98
C SER A 215 -5.49 -4.75 3.48
N GLY A 216 -4.26 -4.24 3.65
CA GLY A 216 -3.99 -2.85 4.02
C GLY A 216 -4.55 -1.82 3.02
N GLY A 217 -4.78 -2.20 1.77
CA GLY A 217 -5.44 -1.33 0.77
C GLY A 217 -6.97 -1.22 0.94
N MET A 218 -7.62 -2.17 1.64
CA MET A 218 -9.07 -2.31 1.65
C MET A 218 -9.79 -1.15 2.35
N LEU A 219 -9.21 -0.59 3.41
CA LEU A 219 -9.76 0.55 4.15
C LEU A 219 -8.66 1.59 4.41
N ILE A 220 -9.11 2.81 4.73
CA ILE A 220 -8.24 3.98 4.94
C ILE A 220 -7.14 3.72 5.98
N PRO A 221 -7.41 3.15 7.18
CA PRO A 221 -6.38 3.02 8.22
C PRO A 221 -5.30 1.98 7.90
N GLY A 222 -5.51 1.10 6.92
CA GLY A 222 -4.66 -0.07 6.71
C GLY A 222 -3.24 0.25 6.24
N ASN A 223 -3.03 1.41 5.59
CA ASN A 223 -1.69 1.88 5.22
C ASN A 223 -1.60 3.42 5.11
N ILE A 224 -0.38 3.94 5.08
CA ILE A 224 -0.07 5.38 5.02
C ILE A 224 -0.59 6.08 3.75
N PRO A 225 -0.36 5.58 2.51
CA PRO A 225 -0.83 6.30 1.33
C PRO A 225 -2.36 6.46 1.30
N ASN A 226 -3.11 5.50 1.84
CA ASN A 226 -4.56 5.62 1.97
C ASN A 226 -4.95 6.78 2.92
N ILE A 227 -4.31 6.87 4.09
CA ILE A 227 -4.57 7.93 5.07
C ILE A 227 -4.33 9.31 4.47
N ILE A 228 -3.19 9.50 3.79
CA ILE A 228 -2.82 10.78 3.17
C ILE A 228 -3.82 11.15 2.08
N ALA A 229 -4.07 10.25 1.13
CA ALA A 229 -4.91 10.56 -0.02
C ALA A 229 -6.37 10.78 0.39
N ALA A 230 -6.91 9.95 1.29
CA ALA A 230 -8.27 10.11 1.78
C ALA A 230 -8.46 11.40 2.58
N HIS A 231 -7.47 11.80 3.38
CA HIS A 231 -7.50 13.07 4.10
C HIS A 231 -7.46 14.26 3.14
N SER A 232 -6.49 14.29 2.22
CA SER A 232 -6.28 15.41 1.30
C SER A 232 -7.40 15.57 0.25
N LEU A 233 -8.04 14.48 -0.18
CA LEU A 233 -9.15 14.49 -1.13
C LEU A 233 -10.53 14.37 -0.45
N HIS A 234 -10.57 14.45 0.88
CA HIS A 234 -11.79 14.37 1.69
C HIS A 234 -12.66 13.14 1.36
N ILE A 235 -12.06 11.97 1.17
CA ILE A 235 -12.77 10.71 0.86
C ILE A 235 -13.25 10.08 2.16
N LYS A 236 -14.54 9.77 2.25
CA LYS A 236 -15.13 9.12 3.43
C LYS A 236 -14.76 7.64 3.46
N SER A 237 -14.65 7.07 4.66
CA SER A 237 -14.38 5.63 4.83
C SER A 237 -15.39 4.72 4.13
N THR A 238 -16.66 5.15 4.04
CA THR A 238 -17.71 4.41 3.32
C THR A 238 -17.54 4.49 1.80
N GLU A 239 -17.05 5.60 1.25
CA GLU A 239 -16.71 5.73 -0.17
C GLU A 239 -15.51 4.85 -0.51
N TRP A 240 -14.50 4.85 0.35
CA TRP A 240 -13.33 3.98 0.21
C TRP A 240 -13.71 2.51 0.23
N ALA A 241 -14.46 2.08 1.26
CA ALA A 241 -14.79 0.68 1.47
C ALA A 241 -15.61 0.07 0.31
N ARG A 242 -16.44 0.87 -0.38
CA ARG A 242 -17.26 0.39 -1.51
C ARG A 242 -16.44 -0.18 -2.66
N LEU A 243 -15.25 0.36 -2.92
CA LEU A 243 -14.34 -0.16 -3.95
C LEU A 243 -13.17 -0.92 -3.33
N GLY A 244 -12.57 -0.38 -2.27
CA GLY A 244 -11.37 -0.93 -1.65
C GLY A 244 -11.56 -2.36 -1.11
N VAL A 245 -12.68 -2.64 -0.42
CA VAL A 245 -12.95 -3.97 0.12
C VAL A 245 -13.18 -5.01 -1.00
N PRO A 246 -14.07 -4.80 -1.98
CA PRO A 246 -14.24 -5.75 -3.09
C PRO A 246 -12.97 -5.94 -3.92
N LEU A 247 -12.24 -4.86 -4.22
CA LEU A 247 -10.99 -4.93 -4.98
C LEU A 247 -9.92 -5.72 -4.22
N GLY A 248 -9.70 -5.40 -2.94
CA GLY A 248 -8.75 -6.12 -2.11
C GLY A 248 -9.13 -7.60 -1.96
N PHE A 249 -10.40 -7.92 -1.77
CA PHE A 249 -10.85 -9.31 -1.67
C PHE A 249 -10.63 -10.08 -2.99
N ALA A 250 -10.88 -9.45 -4.13
CA ALA A 250 -10.59 -10.03 -5.44
C ALA A 250 -9.08 -10.29 -5.61
N LEU A 251 -8.23 -9.33 -5.23
CA LEU A 251 -6.77 -9.49 -5.23
C LEU A 251 -6.31 -10.60 -4.28
N MET A 252 -6.94 -10.73 -3.11
CA MET A 252 -6.65 -11.82 -2.16
C MET A 252 -6.93 -13.19 -2.81
N LEU A 253 -8.08 -13.36 -3.45
CA LEU A 253 -8.44 -14.61 -4.13
C LEU A 253 -7.48 -14.93 -5.28
N ILE A 254 -7.14 -13.95 -6.12
CA ILE A 254 -6.18 -14.14 -7.22
C ILE A 254 -4.82 -14.57 -6.66
N THR A 255 -4.33 -13.86 -5.64
CA THR A 255 -3.03 -14.14 -5.02
C THR A 255 -3.02 -15.50 -4.33
N MET A 256 -4.13 -15.89 -3.69
CA MET A 256 -4.31 -17.22 -3.12
C MET A 256 -4.11 -18.32 -4.16
N VAL A 257 -4.72 -18.19 -5.32
CA VAL A 257 -4.56 -19.14 -6.44
C VAL A 257 -3.10 -19.19 -6.88
N LEU A 258 -2.45 -18.03 -7.06
CA LEU A 258 -1.04 -17.97 -7.44
C LEU A 258 -0.13 -18.67 -6.42
N LEU A 259 -0.39 -18.49 -5.12
CA LEU A 259 0.36 -19.13 -4.04
C LEU A 259 0.17 -20.65 -3.98
N ILE A 260 -1.08 -21.14 -4.10
CA ILE A 260 -1.40 -22.58 -4.05
C ILE A 260 -0.74 -23.32 -5.21
N PHE A 261 -0.81 -22.76 -6.41
CA PHE A 261 -0.28 -23.40 -7.61
C PHE A 261 1.19 -23.05 -7.90
N ARG A 262 1.85 -22.24 -7.05
CA ARG A 262 3.23 -21.76 -7.22
C ARG A 262 3.50 -21.25 -8.64
N LEU A 263 2.55 -20.48 -9.17
CA LEU A 263 2.60 -19.97 -10.54
C LEU A 263 3.63 -18.84 -10.72
N VAL A 264 4.20 -18.36 -9.62
CA VAL A 264 5.15 -17.24 -9.50
C VAL A 264 6.09 -17.51 -8.32
#